data_AF-A0AAQ4DDY5-F1
#
_entry.id   AF-A0AAQ4DDY5-F1
#
_cell.length_a   1.000
_cell.length_b   1.000
_cell.length_c   1.000
_cell.angle_alpha   90.00
_cell.angle_beta   90.00
_cell.angle_gamma   90.00
#
_symmetry.space_group_name_H-M   'P 1'
#
loop_
_entity.id
_entity.type
_entity.pdbx_description
1 polymer ?
#
loop_
_entity_poly.entity_id
_entity_poly.type
_entity_poly.pdbx_seq_one_letter_code
_entity_poly.pdbx_strand_id
1 'polypeptide(L)'
;KHKNIVADGVPEDAIPGILNVNDPLPTQPLKGMLNGLKQKVRLTFKLEKDEVWISTKEDTEKISIDVIQAVVSEPIEKHEEYHIMGLRVGPSEKLSVWTYIYWVPAQYVKAIKDHILG
;
A
#
# COMPACT_ATOMS: atom_id res chain seq x y z
N LYS A 1 -11.34 8.37 10.18
CA LYS A 1 -9.87 8.51 10.12
C LYS A 1 -9.36 8.70 8.68
N HIS A 2 -9.76 7.85 7.73
CA HIS A 2 -9.37 7.98 6.30
C HIS A 2 -9.60 9.38 5.69
N LYS A 3 -10.78 9.97 5.91
CA LYS A 3 -11.14 11.31 5.39
C LYS A 3 -10.14 12.41 5.75
N ASN A 4 -9.56 12.37 6.96
CA ASN A 4 -8.63 13.40 7.43
C ASN A 4 -7.24 13.27 6.81
N ILE A 5 -6.87 12.09 6.29
CA ILE A 5 -5.58 11.85 5.65
C ILE A 5 -5.67 12.25 4.18
N VAL A 6 -6.78 11.92 3.53
CA VAL A 6 -7.06 12.33 2.16
C VAL A 6 -7.24 13.84 2.04
N ALA A 7 -7.86 14.48 3.03
CA ALA A 7 -8.09 15.93 3.01
C ALA A 7 -6.80 16.77 2.98
N ASP A 8 -5.67 16.23 3.45
CA ASP A 8 -4.37 16.92 3.40
C ASP A 8 -3.79 16.98 1.97
N GLY A 9 -4.38 16.25 1.03
CA GLY A 9 -3.96 16.21 -0.37
C GLY A 9 -2.88 15.17 -0.68
N VAL A 10 -2.56 15.07 -1.97
CA VAL A 10 -1.55 14.16 -2.51
C VAL A 10 -0.17 14.54 -1.97
N PRO A 11 0.64 13.60 -1.45
CA PRO A 11 2.02 13.89 -1.03
C PRO A 11 2.87 14.43 -2.18
N GLU A 12 3.75 15.39 -1.91
CA GLU A 12 4.61 16.01 -2.93
C GLU A 12 5.55 15.02 -3.63
N ASP A 13 5.93 13.94 -2.94
CA ASP A 13 6.78 12.86 -3.44
C ASP A 13 6.01 11.64 -3.95
N ALA A 14 4.67 11.75 -4.09
CA ALA A 14 3.84 10.71 -4.66
C ALA A 14 4.28 10.39 -6.09
N ILE A 15 4.39 9.09 -6.37
CA ILE A 15 4.55 8.62 -7.75
C ILE A 15 3.25 8.94 -8.50
N PRO A 16 3.30 9.56 -9.69
CA PRO A 16 2.10 9.86 -10.47
C PRO A 16 1.24 8.62 -10.68
N GLY A 17 -0.04 8.72 -10.31
CA GLY A 17 -1.06 7.73 -10.62
C GLY A 17 -1.39 7.72 -12.11
N ILE A 18 -1.50 6.53 -12.70
CA ILE A 18 -1.93 6.36 -14.09
C ILE A 18 -3.16 5.44 -14.11
N LEU A 19 -4.28 5.97 -14.57
CA LEU A 19 -5.53 5.23 -14.69
C LEU A 19 -5.49 4.24 -15.86
N ASN A 20 -6.22 3.13 -15.71
CA ASN A 20 -6.41 2.10 -16.75
C ASN A 20 -5.10 1.44 -17.24
N VAL A 21 -4.03 1.53 -16.45
CA VAL A 21 -2.76 0.85 -16.69
C VAL A 21 -2.54 -0.17 -15.58
N ASN A 22 -1.90 -1.29 -15.90
CA ASN A 22 -1.50 -2.31 -14.93
C ASN A 22 0.00 -2.54 -15.08
N ASP A 23 0.79 -1.81 -14.30
CA ASP A 23 2.23 -1.94 -14.31
C ASP A 23 2.66 -3.12 -13.41
N PRO A 24 3.73 -3.84 -13.77
CA PRO A 24 4.30 -4.85 -12.89
C PRO A 24 4.83 -4.21 -11.60
N LEU A 25 4.98 -5.02 -10.55
CA LEU A 25 5.63 -4.55 -9.32
C LEU A 25 7.04 -4.05 -9.65
N PRO A 26 7.39 -2.81 -9.26
CA PRO A 26 8.70 -2.26 -9.57
C PRO A 26 9.78 -2.91 -8.71
N THR A 27 11.00 -2.98 -9.25
CA THR A 27 12.19 -3.42 -8.50
C THR A 27 12.66 -2.38 -7.49
N GLN A 28 12.25 -1.12 -7.67
CA GLN A 28 12.53 -0.01 -6.77
C GLN A 28 11.35 0.20 -5.80
N PRO A 29 11.60 0.73 -4.58
CA PRO A 29 10.54 1.00 -3.63
C PRO A 29 9.52 2.03 -4.17
N LEU A 30 8.24 1.74 -4.02
CA LEU A 30 7.18 2.72 -4.19
C LEU A 30 7.27 3.73 -3.04
N LYS A 31 7.24 5.02 -3.35
CA LYS A 31 7.40 6.14 -2.40
C LYS A 31 6.27 7.14 -2.52
N GLY A 32 6.20 8.06 -1.56
CA GLY A 32 5.19 9.11 -1.53
C GLY A 32 3.79 8.63 -1.15
N MET A 33 3.71 7.60 -0.32
CA MET A 33 2.48 7.12 0.30
C MET A 33 2.45 7.53 1.77
N LEU A 34 1.28 7.46 2.40
CA LEU A 34 1.12 7.71 3.83
C LEU A 34 0.59 6.46 4.55
N ASN A 35 0.88 6.33 5.85
CA ASN A 35 0.23 5.36 6.72
C ASN A 35 -0.96 5.99 7.49
N GLY A 36 -1.64 5.19 8.32
CA GLY A 36 -2.73 5.66 9.19
C GLY A 36 -2.36 6.74 10.21
N LEU A 37 -1.07 7.01 10.41
CA LEU A 37 -0.52 8.05 11.28
C LEU A 37 -0.03 9.28 10.49
N LYS A 38 -0.32 9.37 9.18
CA LYS A 38 0.16 10.44 8.27
C LYS A 38 1.68 10.48 8.10
N GLN A 39 2.38 9.41 8.42
CA GLN A 39 3.82 9.31 8.17
C GLN A 39 4.07 8.86 6.75
N LYS A 40 5.10 9.42 6.11
CA LYS A 40 5.55 8.99 4.79
C LYS A 40 6.06 7.55 4.88
N VAL A 41 5.54 6.71 3.99
CA VAL A 41 5.95 5.31 3.88
C VAL A 41 6.46 4.98 2.48
N ARG A 42 7.34 3.99 2.44
CA ARG A 42 7.84 3.36 1.22
C ARG A 42 7.46 1.88 1.24
N LEU A 43 6.92 1.38 0.14
CA LEU A 43 6.65 -0.04 -0.03
C LEU A 43 7.77 -0.67 -0.84
N THR A 44 8.36 -1.74 -0.32
CA THR A 44 9.35 -2.55 -1.04
C THR A 44 8.84 -3.97 -1.15
N PHE A 45 8.83 -4.52 -2.36
CA PHE A 45 8.45 -5.91 -2.61
C PHE A 45 9.70 -6.76 -2.75
N LYS A 46 9.84 -7.77 -1.89
CA LYS A 46 10.93 -8.75 -1.95
C LYS A 46 10.36 -10.06 -2.49
N LEU A 47 10.19 -10.10 -3.82
CA LEU A 47 9.55 -11.22 -4.52
C LEU A 47 10.20 -12.56 -4.20
N GLU A 48 11.54 -12.62 -4.13
CA GLU A 48 12.31 -13.84 -3.80
C GLU A 48 12.09 -14.36 -2.37
N LYS A 49 11.46 -13.56 -1.51
CA LYS A 49 11.23 -13.90 -0.10
C LYS A 49 9.75 -13.91 0.26
N ASP A 50 8.87 -13.59 -0.70
CA ASP A 50 7.45 -13.37 -0.45
C ASP A 50 7.21 -12.42 0.74
N GLU A 51 7.94 -11.29 0.75
CA GLU A 51 7.80 -10.25 1.77
C GLU A 51 7.41 -8.90 1.17
N VAL A 52 6.53 -8.18 1.85
CA VAL A 52 6.23 -6.77 1.64
C VAL A 52 6.77 -5.96 2.80
N TRP A 53 7.62 -4.98 2.52
CA TRP A 53 8.20 -4.12 3.55
C TRP A 53 7.53 -2.75 3.52
N ILE A 54 7.13 -2.26 4.70
CA ILE A 54 6.57 -0.92 4.90
C ILE A 54 7.59 -0.12 5.72
N SER A 55 8.29 0.80 5.07
CA SER A 55 9.36 1.59 5.68
C SER A 55 8.93 3.03 5.91
N THR A 56 9.02 3.51 7.15
CA THR A 56 8.98 4.94 7.48
C THR A 56 10.41 5.52 7.42
N LYS A 57 10.62 6.69 8.01
CA LYS A 57 11.98 7.24 8.21
C LYS A 57 12.65 6.57 9.42
N GLU A 58 11.85 6.18 10.41
CA GLU A 58 12.28 5.73 11.73
C GLU A 58 12.40 4.20 11.81
N ASP A 59 11.55 3.48 11.06
CA ASP A 59 11.43 2.03 11.19
C ASP A 59 11.08 1.35 9.85
N THR A 60 11.23 0.03 9.80
CA THR A 60 10.81 -0.82 8.68
C THR A 60 10.14 -2.07 9.20
N GLU A 61 8.84 -2.17 8.91
CA GLU A 61 8.06 -3.37 9.15
C GLU A 61 8.21 -4.33 7.97
N LYS A 62 8.55 -5.59 8.26
CA LYS A 62 8.66 -6.66 7.26
C LYS A 62 7.50 -7.61 7.44
N ILE A 63 6.65 -7.69 6.43
CA ILE A 63 5.43 -8.49 6.46
C ILE A 63 5.60 -9.63 5.46
N SER A 64 5.60 -10.87 5.95
CA SER A 64 5.51 -12.04 5.08
C SER A 64 4.12 -12.10 4.44
N ILE A 65 4.05 -12.48 3.17
CA ILE A 65 2.78 -12.63 2.44
C ILE A 65 1.89 -13.69 3.12
N ASP A 66 2.46 -14.73 3.73
CA ASP A 66 1.74 -15.80 4.42
C ASP A 66 0.85 -15.32 5.58
N VAL A 67 1.17 -14.16 6.17
CA VAL A 67 0.38 -13.57 7.25
C VAL A 67 -0.61 -12.50 6.76
N ILE A 68 -0.65 -12.22 5.46
CA ILE A 68 -1.62 -11.30 4.86
C ILE A 68 -2.87 -12.08 4.47
N GLN A 69 -3.96 -11.86 5.20
CA GLN A 69 -5.20 -12.62 5.03
C GLN A 69 -6.16 -12.00 4.02
N ALA A 70 -6.05 -10.70 3.79
CA ALA A 70 -6.89 -9.98 2.86
C ALA A 70 -6.22 -8.70 2.38
N VAL A 71 -6.51 -8.33 1.14
CA VAL A 71 -6.12 -7.05 0.54
C VAL A 71 -7.37 -6.37 0.00
N VAL A 72 -7.65 -5.16 0.49
CA VAL A 72 -8.73 -4.31 -0.02
C VAL A 72 -8.15 -3.04 -0.62
N SER A 73 -8.85 -2.47 -1.61
CA SER A 73 -8.46 -1.19 -2.19
C SER A 73 -9.67 -0.41 -2.64
N GLU A 74 -9.69 0.89 -2.38
CA GLU A 74 -10.75 1.80 -2.83
C GLU A 74 -10.12 3.04 -3.49
N PRO A 75 -10.65 3.49 -4.64
CA PRO A 75 -10.17 4.73 -5.26
C PRO A 75 -10.49 5.93 -4.37
N ILE A 76 -9.63 6.94 -4.40
CA ILE A 76 -9.81 8.17 -3.63
C ILE A 76 -10.73 9.13 -4.41
N GLU A 77 -11.77 9.64 -3.75
CA GLU A 77 -12.69 10.61 -4.38
C GLU A 77 -11.92 11.85 -4.87
N LYS A 78 -12.16 12.27 -6.12
CA LYS A 78 -11.45 13.35 -6.84
C LYS A 78 -9.98 13.07 -7.20
N HIS A 79 -9.46 11.91 -6.82
CA HIS A 79 -8.10 11.45 -7.07
C HIS A 79 -8.12 9.96 -7.42
N GLU A 80 -8.93 9.60 -8.43
CA GLU A 80 -9.18 8.20 -8.81
C GLU A 80 -7.90 7.48 -9.26
N GLU A 81 -6.88 8.24 -9.69
CA GLU A 81 -5.56 7.74 -10.02
C GLU A 81 -4.78 7.21 -8.78
N TYR A 82 -5.33 7.41 -7.58
CA TYR A 82 -4.81 6.92 -6.32
C TYR A 82 -5.85 6.11 -5.55
N HIS A 83 -5.35 5.14 -4.78
CA HIS A 83 -6.16 4.27 -3.95
C HIS A 83 -5.75 4.35 -2.48
N ILE A 84 -6.72 4.10 -1.61
CA ILE A 84 -6.48 3.64 -0.25
C ILE A 84 -6.41 2.12 -0.31
N MET A 85 -5.31 1.56 0.17
CA MET A 85 -5.10 0.12 0.22
C MET A 85 -5.06 -0.34 1.68
N GLY A 86 -5.79 -1.39 2.00
CA GLY A 86 -5.80 -2.02 3.31
C GLY A 86 -5.26 -3.45 3.22
N LEU A 87 -4.28 -3.77 4.07
CA LEU A 87 -3.76 -5.12 4.26
C LEU A 87 -4.24 -5.64 5.62
N ARG A 88 -4.93 -6.78 5.65
CA ARG A 88 -5.30 -7.45 6.90
C ARG A 88 -4.18 -8.41 7.28
N VAL A 89 -3.35 -8.02 8.24
CA VAL A 89 -2.11 -8.71 8.60
C VAL A 89 -2.25 -9.39 9.96
N GLY A 90 -1.95 -10.67 10.06
CA GLY A 90 -1.84 -11.38 11.33
C GLY A 90 -1.89 -12.90 11.20
N PRO A 91 -1.59 -13.64 12.27
CA PRO A 91 -1.45 -15.10 12.22
C PRO A 91 -2.79 -15.85 12.10
N SER A 92 -3.92 -15.20 12.41
CA SER A 92 -5.27 -15.77 12.30
C SER A 92 -6.31 -14.66 12.19
N GLU A 93 -7.51 -14.98 11.74
CA GLU A 93 -8.58 -13.99 11.54
C GLU A 93 -8.85 -13.15 12.79
N LYS A 94 -8.84 -13.78 13.97
CA LYS A 94 -9.09 -13.13 15.27
C LYS A 94 -7.94 -12.25 15.76
N LEU A 95 -6.72 -12.46 15.25
CA LEU A 95 -5.51 -11.73 15.66
C LEU A 95 -4.99 -10.81 14.55
N SER A 96 -5.76 -10.64 13.48
CA SER A 96 -5.37 -9.81 12.35
C SER A 96 -5.72 -8.34 12.58
N VAL A 97 -4.86 -7.45 12.09
CA VAL A 97 -5.02 -6.00 12.16
C VAL A 97 -5.00 -5.42 10.76
N TRP A 98 -5.77 -4.35 10.55
CA TRP A 98 -5.77 -3.62 9.28
C TRP A 98 -4.65 -2.59 9.24
N THR A 99 -3.71 -2.78 8.33
CA THR A 99 -2.68 -1.81 7.96
C THR A 99 -3.11 -1.07 6.70
N TYR A 100 -3.41 0.22 6.84
CA TYR A 100 -3.85 1.07 5.73
C TYR A 100 -2.71 1.93 5.18
N ILE A 101 -2.58 1.91 3.86
CA ILE A 101 -1.65 2.72 3.06
C ILE A 101 -2.49 3.62 2.16
N TYR A 102 -2.16 4.90 2.13
CA TYR A 102 -2.88 5.92 1.38
C TYR A 102 -2.03 6.41 0.20
N TRP A 103 -2.70 6.89 -0.83
CA TRP A 103 -2.08 7.43 -2.04
C TRP A 103 -1.28 6.37 -2.83
N VAL A 104 -1.77 5.13 -2.84
CA VAL A 104 -1.18 4.06 -3.66
C VAL A 104 -1.53 4.32 -5.13
N PRO A 105 -0.56 4.43 -6.05
CA PRO A 105 -0.86 4.68 -7.46
C PRO A 105 -1.66 3.54 -8.08
N ALA A 106 -2.75 3.86 -8.80
CA ALA A 106 -3.71 2.90 -9.33
C ALA A 106 -3.05 1.81 -10.19
N GLN A 107 -2.02 2.16 -10.96
CA GLN A 107 -1.36 1.25 -11.87
C GLN A 107 -0.67 0.04 -11.20
N TYR A 108 -0.33 0.14 -9.91
CA TYR A 108 0.30 -0.95 -9.17
C TYR A 108 -0.68 -1.78 -8.35
N VAL A 109 -1.90 -1.30 -8.12
CA VAL A 109 -2.87 -1.93 -7.21
C VAL A 109 -3.15 -3.37 -7.61
N LYS A 110 -3.33 -3.62 -8.91
CA LYS A 110 -3.56 -4.98 -9.42
C LYS A 110 -2.36 -5.89 -9.16
N ALA A 111 -1.16 -5.46 -9.54
CA ALA A 111 0.06 -6.25 -9.36
C ALA A 111 0.36 -6.54 -7.88
N ILE A 112 0.06 -5.60 -6.97
CA ILE A 112 0.17 -5.81 -5.53
C ILE A 112 -0.79 -6.91 -5.05
N LYS A 113 -2.05 -6.85 -5.48
CA LYS A 113 -3.05 -7.86 -5.11
C LYS A 113 -2.69 -9.24 -5.64
N ASP A 114 -2.35 -9.33 -6.92
CA ASP A 114 -1.99 -10.59 -7.57
C ASP A 114 -0.75 -11.21 -6.91
N HIS A 115 0.24 -10.40 -6.51
CA HIS A 115 1.41 -10.93 -5.83
C HIS A 115 1.12 -11.43 -4.40
N ILE A 116 0.22 -10.75 -3.67
CA ILE A 116 -0.09 -11.11 -2.28
C ILE A 116 -1.10 -12.27 -2.19
N LEU A 117 -2.07 -12.33 -3.10
CA LEU A 117 -3.17 -13.30 -3.03
C LEU A 117 -2.98 -14.52 -3.92
N GLY A 118 -1.98 -14.51 -4.82
CA GLY A 118 -1.79 -15.52 -5.86
C GLY A 118 -2.86 -15.46 -6.95
#